data_AF-A0AAW0VSL1-F1
#
_entry.id   AF-A0AAW0VSL1-F1
#
_cell.length_a   1.000
_cell.length_b   1.000
_cell.length_c   1.000
_cell.angle_alpha   90.00
_cell.angle_beta   90.00
_cell.angle_gamma   90.00
#
_symmetry.space_group_name_H-M   'P 1'
#
loop_
_entity.id
_entity.type
_entity.pdbx_description
1 polymer ?
#
loop_
_entity_poly.entity_id
_entity_poly.type
_entity_poly.pdbx_seq_one_letter_code
_entity_poly.pdbx_strand_id
1 'polypeptide(L)'
;GAFLVPYCVMLVLGGIPLFFMELALGQYNRKGAITCWGRLVPLFKGVGYQVVCIAFYVDFFYNVILAWSLRFFFASFTTDLPWTNCNNEWNTPNCREIGNKGALENLDNTTVILDEDYNNLFFDNLTEVYPGAGSAAPLNKTTTPAEEYWTREVLQIQESSGIYNLGVIKWDLVLCLLAVYLICYFSLWRGISTSGKVTTFLK
;
A
#
# COMPACT_ATOMS: atom_id res chain seq x y z
N GLY A 1 5.38 22.91 7.93
CA GLY A 1 6.10 21.62 7.77
C GLY A 1 7.53 21.73 8.26
N ALA A 2 7.76 21.61 9.57
CA ALA A 2 9.10 21.68 10.16
C ALA A 2 10.00 20.49 9.76
N PHE A 3 9.40 19.35 9.37
CA PHE A 3 10.10 18.16 8.85
C PHE A 3 10.88 18.42 7.54
N LEU A 4 10.47 19.42 6.76
CA LEU A 4 11.15 19.75 5.50
C LEU A 4 12.59 20.26 5.74
N VAL A 5 12.82 20.95 6.86
CA VAL A 5 14.14 21.51 7.20
C VAL A 5 15.19 20.41 7.41
N PRO A 6 15.01 19.43 8.33
CA PRO A 6 15.97 18.33 8.47
C PRO A 6 16.04 17.44 7.23
N TYR A 7 14.94 17.25 6.50
CA TYR A 7 14.95 16.52 5.23
C TYR A 7 15.90 17.17 4.21
N CYS A 8 15.78 18.49 3.98
CA CYS A 8 16.63 19.21 3.04
C CYS A 8 18.11 19.18 3.46
N VAL A 9 18.40 19.34 4.75
CA VAL A 9 19.78 19.28 5.28
C VAL A 9 20.39 17.90 5.06
N MET A 10 19.68 16.83 5.41
CA MET A 10 20.16 15.45 5.21
C MET A 10 20.27 15.07 3.73
N LEU A 11 19.38 15.59 2.88
CA LEU A 11 19.44 15.39 1.44
C LEU A 11 20.67 16.06 0.83
N VAL A 12 20.97 17.30 1.19
CA VAL A 12 22.12 18.04 0.62
C VAL A 12 23.45 17.52 1.15
N LEU A 13 23.55 17.21 2.45
CA LEU A 13 24.81 16.78 3.06
C LEU A 13 25.09 15.28 2.92
N GLY A 14 24.04 14.44 2.85
CA GLY A 14 24.17 12.98 2.79
C GLY A 14 23.69 12.38 1.47
N GLY A 15 22.44 12.66 1.09
CA GLY A 15 21.79 12.05 -0.08
C GLY A 15 22.49 12.35 -1.41
N ILE A 16 22.66 13.64 -1.73
CA ILE A 16 23.26 14.08 -3.00
C ILE A 16 24.71 13.59 -3.13
N PRO A 17 25.61 13.74 -2.13
CA PRO A 17 26.98 13.26 -2.25
C PRO A 17 27.09 11.74 -2.45
N LEU A 18 26.29 10.94 -1.73
CA LEU A 18 26.30 9.49 -1.87
C LEU A 18 25.80 9.04 -3.25
N PHE A 19 24.70 9.63 -3.73
CA PHE A 19 24.17 9.35 -5.06
C PHE A 19 25.18 9.73 -6.16
N PHE A 20 25.82 10.89 -6.04
CA PHE A 20 26.83 11.33 -6.99
C PHE A 20 28.06 10.40 -6.99
N MET A 21 28.54 9.99 -5.82
CA MET A 21 29.64 9.04 -5.69
C MET A 21 29.33 7.71 -6.40
N GLU A 22 28.13 7.16 -6.22
CA GLU A 22 27.71 5.91 -6.85
C GLU A 22 27.64 6.04 -8.38
N LEU A 23 27.07 7.14 -8.89
CA LEU A 23 27.03 7.41 -10.33
C LEU A 23 28.44 7.56 -10.92
N ALA A 24 29.32 8.33 -10.28
CA ALA A 24 30.70 8.52 -10.72
C ALA A 24 31.47 7.20 -10.74
N LEU A 25 31.30 6.37 -9.71
CA LEU A 25 31.91 5.04 -9.62
C LEU A 25 31.41 4.10 -10.73
N GLY A 26 30.10 4.11 -10.99
CA GLY A 26 29.47 3.32 -12.05
C GLY A 26 29.93 3.74 -13.45
N GLN A 27 30.00 5.04 -13.71
CA GLN A 27 30.47 5.60 -14.98
C GLN A 27 31.97 5.36 -15.22
N TYR A 28 32.80 5.46 -14.18
CA TYR A 28 34.25 5.23 -14.26
C TYR A 28 34.58 3.76 -14.51
N ASN A 29 33.96 2.84 -13.76
CA ASN A 29 34.28 1.41 -13.84
C ASN A 29 33.54 0.67 -14.96
N ARG A 30 32.41 1.20 -15.44
CA ARG A 30 31.54 0.62 -16.50
C ARG A 30 31.25 -0.86 -16.29
N LYS A 31 31.09 -1.26 -15.04
CA LYS A 31 30.98 -2.64 -14.60
C LYS A 31 29.90 -2.77 -13.53
N GLY A 32 29.31 -3.95 -13.43
CA GLY A 32 28.33 -4.25 -12.38
C GLY A 32 28.94 -4.19 -10.98
N ALA A 33 28.09 -4.00 -9.98
CA ALA A 33 28.47 -3.77 -8.57
C ALA A 33 29.47 -4.80 -8.02
N ILE A 34 29.24 -6.10 -8.27
CA ILE A 34 30.12 -7.19 -7.79
C ILE A 34 31.56 -7.02 -8.32
N THR A 35 31.70 -6.80 -9.63
CA THR A 35 33.00 -6.66 -10.28
C THR A 35 33.66 -5.30 -10.03
N CYS A 36 32.87 -4.28 -9.68
CA CYS A 36 33.37 -2.95 -9.32
C CYS A 36 34.09 -2.98 -7.96
N TRP A 37 33.44 -3.51 -6.92
CA TRP A 37 34.04 -3.62 -5.58
C TRP A 37 35.26 -4.52 -5.55
N GLY A 38 35.26 -5.63 -6.31
CA GLY A 38 36.42 -6.51 -6.42
C GLY A 38 37.67 -5.86 -7.05
N ARG A 39 37.52 -4.77 -7.81
CA ARG A 39 38.63 -4.00 -8.39
C ARG A 39 39.07 -2.80 -7.55
N LEU A 40 38.15 -2.21 -6.80
CA LEU A 40 38.45 -1.08 -5.93
C LEU A 40 39.14 -1.54 -4.64
N VAL A 41 38.47 -2.41 -3.88
CA VAL A 41 38.98 -2.97 -2.62
C VAL A 41 38.46 -4.41 -2.49
N PRO A 42 39.30 -5.44 -2.68
CA PRO A 42 38.86 -6.84 -2.67
C PRO A 42 38.26 -7.29 -1.33
N LEU A 43 38.59 -6.62 -0.22
CA LEU A 43 38.00 -6.85 1.09
C LEU A 43 36.47 -6.61 1.11
N PHE A 44 35.99 -5.64 0.32
CA PHE A 44 34.57 -5.27 0.27
C PHE A 44 33.79 -5.95 -0.86
N LYS A 45 34.32 -7.04 -1.42
CA LYS A 45 33.62 -7.82 -2.47
C LYS A 45 32.22 -8.29 -2.02
N GLY A 46 32.01 -8.51 -0.71
CA GLY A 46 30.72 -8.86 -0.11
C GLY A 46 29.62 -7.82 -0.32
N VAL A 47 29.97 -6.53 -0.41
CA VAL A 47 29.00 -5.43 -0.62
C VAL A 47 28.27 -5.61 -1.96
N GLY A 48 28.99 -6.03 -3.00
CA GLY A 48 28.38 -6.28 -4.31
C GLY A 48 27.36 -7.43 -4.29
N TYR A 49 27.63 -8.51 -3.55
CA TYR A 49 26.68 -9.61 -3.38
C TYR A 49 25.46 -9.17 -2.58
N GLN A 50 25.66 -8.40 -1.50
CA GLN A 50 24.58 -7.86 -0.70
C GLN A 50 23.62 -7.00 -1.53
N VAL A 51 24.13 -6.13 -2.41
CA VAL A 51 23.29 -5.29 -3.30
C VAL A 51 22.43 -6.15 -4.21
N VAL A 52 22.95 -7.26 -4.76
CA VAL A 52 22.16 -8.18 -5.59
C VAL A 52 21.11 -8.93 -4.78
N CYS A 53 21.44 -9.37 -3.56
CA CYS A 53 20.47 -10.00 -2.66
C CYS A 53 19.33 -9.05 -2.26
N ILE A 54 19.65 -7.79 -1.95
CA ILE A 54 18.64 -6.76 -1.65
C ILE A 54 17.76 -6.52 -2.88
N ALA A 55 18.35 -6.38 -4.07
CA ALA A 55 17.59 -6.17 -5.30
C ALA A 55 16.61 -7.33 -5.59
N PHE A 56 17.02 -8.57 -5.33
CA PHE A 56 16.17 -9.75 -5.46
C PHE A 56 15.00 -9.74 -4.46
N TYR A 57 15.25 -9.39 -3.19
CA TYR A 57 14.19 -9.28 -2.19
C TYR A 57 13.19 -8.16 -2.54
N VAL A 58 13.72 -7.01 -2.98
CA VAL A 58 12.95 -5.85 -3.45
C VAL A 58 12.06 -6.25 -4.63
N ASP A 59 12.59 -6.97 -5.63
CA ASP A 59 11.82 -7.40 -6.79
C ASP A 59 10.57 -8.22 -6.41
N PHE A 60 10.67 -9.15 -5.47
CA PHE A 60 9.51 -9.96 -5.07
C PHE A 60 8.37 -9.13 -4.50
N PHE A 61 8.63 -8.32 -3.47
CA PHE A 61 7.53 -7.62 -2.81
C PHE A 61 7.02 -6.43 -3.64
N TYR A 62 7.88 -5.77 -4.42
CA TYR A 62 7.42 -4.69 -5.30
C TYR A 62 6.54 -5.21 -6.44
N ASN A 63 6.86 -6.36 -7.05
CA ASN A 63 6.01 -6.95 -8.08
C ASN A 63 4.63 -7.35 -7.52
N VAL A 64 4.55 -7.76 -6.24
CA VAL A 64 3.25 -7.98 -5.56
C VAL A 64 2.45 -6.69 -5.40
N ILE A 65 3.09 -5.58 -5.00
CA ILE A 65 2.42 -4.27 -4.90
C ILE A 65 1.92 -3.80 -6.27
N LEU A 66 2.70 -4.02 -7.32
CA LEU A 66 2.29 -3.71 -8.69
C LEU A 66 1.09 -4.57 -9.12
N ALA A 67 1.04 -5.85 -8.72
CA ALA A 67 -0.10 -6.72 -9.01
C ALA A 67 -1.39 -6.22 -8.33
N TRP A 68 -1.31 -5.75 -7.08
CA TRP A 68 -2.45 -5.09 -6.42
C TRP A 68 -2.89 -3.85 -7.18
N SER A 69 -1.94 -2.99 -7.55
CA SER A 69 -2.22 -1.77 -8.32
C SER A 69 -2.90 -2.09 -9.66
N LEU A 70 -2.44 -3.12 -10.36
CA LEU A 70 -3.02 -3.57 -11.64
C LEU A 70 -4.44 -4.10 -11.46
N ARG A 71 -4.74 -4.82 -10.37
CA ARG A 71 -6.10 -5.26 -10.05
C ARG A 71 -7.03 -4.07 -9.80
N PHE A 72 -6.59 -3.08 -9.02
CA PHE A 72 -7.34 -1.83 -8.82
C PHE A 72 -7.54 -1.05 -10.11
N PHE A 73 -6.53 -1.05 -10.99
CA PHE A 73 -6.62 -0.42 -12.31
C PHE A 73 -7.74 -1.04 -13.16
N PHE A 74 -7.81 -2.38 -13.25
CA PHE A 74 -8.91 -3.04 -13.98
C PHE A 74 -10.26 -2.87 -13.30
N ALA A 75 -10.31 -2.91 -11.97
CA ALA A 75 -11.53 -2.66 -11.20
C ALA A 75 -12.06 -1.23 -11.35
N SER A 76 -11.23 -0.28 -11.81
CA SER A 76 -11.64 1.11 -12.02
C SER A 76 -12.38 1.34 -13.34
N PHE A 77 -12.46 0.34 -14.22
CA PHE A 77 -13.26 0.42 -15.46
C PHE A 77 -14.74 0.09 -15.27
N THR A 78 -15.18 -0.22 -14.05
CA THR A 78 -16.61 -0.40 -13.73
C THR A 78 -17.30 0.95 -13.57
N THR A 79 -18.60 1.00 -13.87
CA THR A 79 -19.41 2.23 -13.73
C THR A 79 -19.56 2.65 -12.28
N ASP A 80 -19.85 1.68 -11.41
CA ASP A 80 -19.87 1.84 -9.96
C ASP A 80 -18.61 1.20 -9.38
N LEU A 81 -17.88 1.95 -8.57
CA LEU A 81 -16.61 1.48 -8.01
C LEU A 81 -16.90 0.56 -6.82
N PRO A 82 -16.29 -0.63 -6.73
CA PRO A 82 -16.67 -1.63 -5.73
C PRO A 82 -16.34 -1.22 -4.28
N TRP A 83 -15.53 -0.18 -4.09
CA TRP A 83 -15.16 0.36 -2.78
C TRP A 83 -15.95 1.60 -2.35
N THR A 84 -17.00 2.01 -3.08
CA THR A 84 -17.83 3.17 -2.69
C THR A 84 -18.99 2.78 -1.78
N ASN A 85 -19.58 1.61 -2.01
CA ASN A 85 -20.85 1.21 -1.39
C ASN A 85 -20.66 0.01 -0.45
N CYS A 86 -21.53 -0.10 0.55
CA CYS A 86 -21.54 -1.24 1.48
C CYS A 86 -22.40 -2.43 0.99
N ASN A 87 -23.01 -2.35 -0.20
CA ASN A 87 -23.90 -3.38 -0.75
C ASN A 87 -23.20 -4.46 -1.58
N ASN A 88 -22.17 -5.11 -1.01
CA ASN A 88 -21.41 -6.17 -1.69
C ASN A 88 -21.34 -7.44 -0.83
N GLU A 89 -21.09 -8.59 -1.46
CA GLU A 89 -21.03 -9.91 -0.80
C GLU A 89 -19.91 -10.04 0.24
N TRP A 90 -18.81 -9.30 0.07
CA TRP A 90 -17.67 -9.32 0.98
C TRP A 90 -17.84 -8.41 2.20
N ASN A 91 -18.89 -7.58 2.26
CA ASN A 91 -19.03 -6.59 3.32
C ASN A 91 -19.63 -7.16 4.61
N THR A 92 -19.26 -6.58 5.75
CA THR A 92 -19.81 -6.94 7.07
C THR A 92 -20.94 -6.01 7.49
N PRO A 93 -21.75 -6.40 8.51
CA PRO A 93 -22.72 -5.49 9.12
C PRO A 93 -22.11 -4.20 9.72
N ASN A 94 -20.79 -4.16 9.93
CA ASN A 94 -20.07 -3.01 10.47
C ASN A 94 -19.63 -2.00 9.40
N CYS A 95 -19.83 -2.30 8.11
CA CYS A 95 -19.53 -1.40 7.00
C CYS A 95 -20.42 -0.15 7.06
N ARG A 96 -19.82 1.04 6.91
CA ARG A 96 -20.52 2.33 6.82
C ARG A 96 -19.94 3.19 5.69
N GLU A 97 -20.82 3.67 4.82
CA GLU A 97 -20.47 4.57 3.71
C GLU A 97 -20.13 5.97 4.22
N ILE A 98 -19.08 6.56 3.65
CA ILE A 98 -18.63 7.91 4.01
C ILE A 98 -19.63 8.91 3.42
N GLY A 99 -20.37 9.60 4.29
CA GLY A 99 -21.36 10.62 3.91
C GLY A 99 -22.83 10.17 4.00
N ASN A 100 -23.11 8.89 4.28
CA ASN A 100 -24.49 8.43 4.47
C ASN A 100 -24.95 8.75 5.91
N LYS A 101 -25.57 9.92 6.08
CA LYS A 101 -26.23 10.33 7.34
C LYS A 101 -27.43 9.44 7.71
N GLY A 102 -27.82 8.48 6.87
CA GLY A 102 -28.99 7.61 7.08
C GLY A 102 -28.92 6.70 8.32
N ALA A 103 -27.75 6.56 8.95
CA ALA A 103 -27.65 5.92 10.27
C ALA A 103 -28.25 6.78 11.41
N LEU A 104 -28.58 8.05 11.15
CA LEU A 104 -29.24 8.97 12.10
C LEU A 104 -30.76 9.06 11.90
N GLU A 105 -31.34 8.51 10.83
CA GLU A 105 -32.80 8.59 10.59
C GLU A 105 -33.63 7.55 11.37
N ASN A 106 -32.98 6.67 12.14
CA ASN A 106 -33.67 5.80 13.12
C ASN A 106 -33.34 6.19 14.58
N LEU A 107 -32.70 7.34 14.78
CA LEU A 107 -32.39 7.91 16.09
C LEU A 107 -33.27 9.16 16.37
N ASP A 108 -34.56 9.08 16.03
CA ASP A 108 -35.52 10.19 16.14
C ASP A 108 -35.70 10.76 17.56
N ASN A 109 -35.08 10.17 18.59
CA ASN A 109 -35.15 10.65 19.98
C ASN A 109 -33.78 10.87 20.65
N THR A 110 -32.73 11.17 19.89
CA THR A 110 -31.41 11.49 20.46
C THR A 110 -30.76 12.64 19.71
N THR A 111 -30.55 13.76 20.39
CA THR A 111 -29.88 14.95 19.85
C THR A 111 -28.43 14.63 19.53
N VAL A 112 -28.11 14.48 18.25
CA VAL A 112 -26.73 14.31 17.77
C VAL A 112 -26.10 15.69 17.61
N ILE A 113 -25.13 16.00 18.47
CA ILE A 113 -24.29 17.19 18.34
C ILE A 113 -23.23 16.87 17.28
N LEU A 114 -23.30 17.57 16.15
CA LEU A 114 -22.32 17.47 15.06
C LEU A 114 -21.15 18.40 15.41
N ASP A 115 -20.01 17.83 15.83
CA ASP A 115 -18.75 18.58 15.90
C ASP A 115 -18.13 18.68 14.50
N GLU A 116 -17.54 19.84 14.18
CA GLU A 116 -16.98 20.15 12.84
C GLU A 116 -15.73 19.33 12.49
N ASP A 117 -15.18 18.56 13.44
CA ASP A 117 -13.99 17.73 13.25
C ASP A 117 -14.35 16.26 13.04
N TYR A 118 -14.61 15.94 11.76
CA TYR A 118 -14.72 14.60 11.18
C TYR A 118 -13.68 13.63 11.79
N ASN A 119 -14.12 12.65 12.60
CA ASN A 119 -13.62 11.25 12.62
C ASN A 119 -14.01 10.41 13.86
N ASN A 120 -14.69 10.95 14.87
CA ASN A 120 -15.18 10.13 15.98
C ASN A 120 -16.65 10.41 16.25
N LEU A 121 -17.52 9.40 16.05
CA LEU A 121 -18.86 9.41 16.62
C LEU A 121 -18.72 9.20 18.13
N PHE A 122 -18.55 10.29 18.87
CA PHE A 122 -18.66 10.27 20.32
C PHE A 122 -20.14 10.21 20.70
N PHE A 123 -20.59 9.06 21.18
CA PHE A 123 -21.85 8.95 21.91
C PHE A 123 -21.62 9.49 23.32
N ASP A 124 -21.76 10.80 23.52
CA ASP A 124 -21.87 11.33 24.88
C ASP A 124 -23.23 10.93 25.45
N ASN A 125 -23.19 10.20 26.56
CA ASN A 125 -24.32 9.81 27.38
C ASN A 125 -25.27 11.02 27.59
N LEU A 126 -26.53 10.88 27.17
CA LEU A 126 -27.62 11.54 27.87
C LEU A 126 -27.62 10.99 29.30
N THR A 127 -26.86 11.62 30.18
CA THR A 127 -26.99 11.41 31.62
C THR A 127 -28.29 12.04 32.08
N GLU A 128 -29.42 11.36 31.91
CA GLU A 128 -30.52 11.38 32.87
C GLU A 128 -31.21 10.01 32.95
N VAL A 129 -30.87 9.31 34.04
CA VAL A 129 -31.76 8.51 34.88
C VAL A 129 -32.58 7.39 34.20
N TYR A 130 -32.00 6.18 34.15
CA TYR A 130 -32.72 4.93 34.46
C TYR A 130 -31.77 3.98 35.21
N PRO A 131 -31.99 3.69 36.50
CA PRO A 131 -31.16 2.76 37.25
C PRO A 131 -31.63 1.34 36.94
N GLY A 132 -31.06 0.68 35.93
CA GLY A 132 -31.43 -0.71 35.65
C GLY A 132 -31.05 -1.36 34.31
N ALA A 133 -30.29 -0.71 33.43
CA ALA A 133 -29.85 -1.32 32.17
C ALA A 133 -28.34 -1.62 32.22
N GLY A 134 -28.01 -2.91 32.21
CA GLY A 134 -26.64 -3.40 32.20
C GLY A 134 -25.89 -3.11 30.90
N SER A 135 -24.56 -3.09 31.03
CA SER A 135 -23.54 -3.24 30.00
C SER A 135 -23.68 -2.31 28.79
N ALA A 136 -22.88 -1.25 28.76
CA ALA A 136 -22.52 -0.57 27.52
C ALA A 136 -22.09 -1.64 26.50
N ALA A 137 -22.90 -1.83 25.45
CA ALA A 137 -22.54 -2.73 24.37
C ALA A 137 -21.19 -2.26 23.81
N PRO A 138 -20.25 -3.18 23.51
CA PRO A 138 -18.97 -2.78 22.95
C PRO A 138 -19.22 -1.96 21.69
N LEU A 139 -18.63 -0.77 21.62
CA LEU A 139 -18.62 0.07 20.43
C LEU A 139 -17.99 -0.77 19.30
N ASN A 140 -18.83 -1.42 18.51
CA ASN A 140 -18.37 -2.25 17.41
C ASN A 140 -17.62 -1.33 16.44
N LYS A 141 -16.32 -1.60 16.26
CA LYS A 141 -15.44 -0.84 15.39
C LYS A 141 -16.05 -0.77 13.99
N THR A 142 -16.47 0.42 13.58
CA THR A 142 -16.99 0.68 12.23
C THR A 142 -15.85 0.70 11.22
N THR A 143 -16.12 0.18 10.03
CA THR A 143 -15.14 0.03 8.94
C THR A 143 -15.68 0.68 7.67
N THR A 144 -14.77 1.25 6.87
CA THR A 144 -15.15 1.90 5.61
C THR A 144 -15.27 0.86 4.48
N PRO A 145 -16.12 1.09 3.45
CA PRO A 145 -16.24 0.18 2.31
C PRO A 145 -14.91 -0.03 1.57
N ALA A 146 -14.04 0.99 1.54
CA ALA A 146 -12.70 0.86 0.94
C ALA A 146 -11.76 -0.01 1.77
N GLU A 147 -11.80 0.09 3.10
CA GLU A 147 -11.03 -0.79 3.99
C GLU A 147 -11.51 -2.24 3.90
N GLU A 148 -12.82 -2.46 3.84
CA GLU A 148 -13.39 -3.79 3.66
C GLU A 148 -13.08 -4.38 2.29
N TYR A 149 -13.16 -3.59 1.23
CA TYR A 149 -12.74 -4.03 -0.10
C TYR A 149 -11.27 -4.46 -0.13
N TRP A 150 -10.38 -3.67 0.48
CA TRP A 150 -8.95 -4.01 0.57
C TRP A 150 -8.70 -5.29 1.38
N THR A 151 -9.24 -5.36 2.59
CA THR A 151 -8.96 -6.45 3.51
C THR A 151 -9.66 -7.75 3.12
N ARG A 152 -10.91 -7.66 2.66
CA ARG A 152 -11.78 -8.82 2.44
C ARG A 152 -11.81 -9.31 1.03
N GLU A 153 -11.81 -8.41 0.05
CA GLU A 153 -11.90 -8.80 -1.35
C GLU A 153 -10.51 -8.85 -2.02
N VAL A 154 -9.68 -7.82 -1.80
CA VAL A 154 -8.36 -7.79 -2.42
C VAL A 154 -7.41 -8.77 -1.77
N LEU A 155 -7.20 -8.65 -0.46
CA LEU A 155 -6.23 -9.45 0.30
C LEU A 155 -6.78 -10.76 0.87
N GLN A 156 -8.08 -10.82 1.18
CA GLN A 156 -8.70 -11.94 1.92
C GLN A 156 -7.99 -12.28 3.25
N ILE A 157 -7.51 -11.26 3.97
CA ILE A 157 -6.70 -11.49 5.17
C ILE A 157 -7.50 -12.13 6.33
N GLN A 158 -8.83 -12.01 6.33
CA GLN A 158 -9.72 -12.61 7.32
C GLN A 158 -9.70 -14.15 7.34
N GLU A 159 -9.30 -14.80 6.26
CA GLU A 159 -9.19 -16.27 6.21
C GLU A 159 -7.87 -16.76 6.81
N SER A 160 -6.90 -15.86 7.01
CA SER A 160 -5.62 -16.17 7.64
C SER A 160 -5.69 -15.91 9.13
N SER A 161 -5.56 -16.97 9.93
CA SER A 161 -5.43 -16.89 11.40
C SER A 161 -4.00 -16.57 11.87
N GLY A 162 -3.19 -15.92 11.01
CA GLY A 162 -1.85 -15.43 11.31
C GLY A 162 -0.76 -15.94 10.35
N ILE A 163 0.50 -15.60 10.63
CA ILE A 163 1.67 -15.93 9.78
C ILE A 163 1.85 -17.44 9.56
N TYR A 164 1.39 -18.25 10.51
CA TYR A 164 1.48 -19.71 10.43
C TYR A 164 0.42 -20.36 9.52
N ASN A 165 -0.65 -19.63 9.17
CA ASN A 165 -1.70 -20.12 8.30
C ASN A 165 -2.13 -19.00 7.34
N LEU A 166 -1.49 -18.94 6.18
CA LEU A 166 -1.68 -17.85 5.20
C LEU A 166 -3.00 -17.94 4.41
N GLY A 167 -3.85 -18.93 4.66
CA GLY A 167 -5.10 -19.11 3.93
C GLY A 167 -4.90 -19.62 2.50
N VAL A 168 -5.91 -19.41 1.65
CA VAL A 168 -5.92 -19.84 0.25
C VAL A 168 -5.32 -18.78 -0.67
N ILE A 169 -4.74 -19.23 -1.80
CA ILE A 169 -4.15 -18.33 -2.80
C ILE A 169 -5.26 -17.83 -3.73
N LYS A 170 -5.45 -16.51 -3.83
CA LYS A 170 -6.38 -15.91 -4.81
C LYS A 170 -5.80 -15.97 -6.23
N TRP A 171 -6.50 -16.67 -7.11
CA TRP A 171 -6.10 -16.82 -8.52
C TRP A 171 -6.06 -15.50 -9.30
N ASP A 172 -6.95 -14.56 -8.99
CA ASP A 172 -6.96 -13.24 -9.64
C ASP A 172 -5.66 -12.48 -9.39
N LEU A 173 -5.14 -12.53 -8.16
CA LEU A 173 -3.87 -11.93 -7.81
C LEU A 173 -2.70 -12.64 -8.48
N VAL A 174 -2.74 -13.97 -8.58
CA VAL A 174 -1.73 -14.76 -9.29
C VAL A 174 -1.69 -14.39 -10.78
N LEU A 175 -2.85 -14.21 -11.42
CA LEU A 175 -2.94 -13.79 -12.81
C LEU A 175 -2.43 -12.35 -13.00
N CYS A 176 -2.79 -11.42 -12.12
CA CYS A 176 -2.25 -10.06 -12.13
C CYS A 176 -0.73 -10.06 -11.93
N LEU A 177 -0.21 -10.89 -11.02
CA LEU A 177 1.23 -11.03 -10.78
C LEU A 177 1.95 -11.61 -12.01
N LEU A 178 1.39 -12.64 -12.64
CA LEU A 178 1.91 -13.19 -13.89
C LEU A 178 1.96 -12.14 -15.00
N ALA A 179 0.90 -11.33 -15.14
CA ALA A 179 0.86 -10.24 -16.11
C ALA A 179 1.97 -9.19 -15.85
N VAL A 180 2.18 -8.78 -14.59
CA VAL A 180 3.28 -7.89 -14.21
C VAL A 180 4.64 -8.49 -14.58
N TYR A 181 4.88 -9.77 -14.26
CA TYR A 181 6.13 -10.45 -14.63
C TYR A 181 6.33 -10.50 -16.14
N LEU A 182 5.28 -10.75 -16.94
CA LEU A 182 5.38 -10.73 -18.39
C LEU A 182 5.71 -9.33 -18.91
N ILE A 183 5.07 -8.28 -18.39
CA ILE A 183 5.36 -6.88 -18.76
C ILE A 183 6.80 -6.52 -18.41
N CYS A 184 7.25 -6.83 -17.19
CA CYS A 184 8.63 -6.62 -16.74
C CYS A 184 9.61 -7.40 -17.64
N TYR A 185 9.32 -8.67 -17.94
CA TYR A 185 10.14 -9.49 -18.80
C TYR A 185 10.25 -8.92 -20.23
N PHE A 186 9.14 -8.54 -20.86
CA PHE A 186 9.17 -7.94 -22.21
C PHE A 186 9.86 -6.58 -22.25
N SER A 187 9.71 -5.76 -21.20
CA SER A 187 10.40 -4.47 -21.10
C SER A 187 11.92 -4.62 -20.93
N LEU A 188 12.37 -5.71 -20.31
CA LEU A 188 13.79 -6.04 -20.14
C LEU A 188 14.37 -6.87 -21.29
N TRP A 189 13.57 -7.67 -22.00
CA TRP A 189 14.02 -8.56 -23.08
C TRP A 189 14.84 -7.80 -24.12
N ARG A 190 14.37 -6.63 -24.56
CA ARG A 190 15.07 -5.82 -25.58
C ARG A 190 16.29 -5.04 -25.06
N GLY A 191 16.58 -5.11 -23.75
CA GLY A 191 17.75 -4.51 -23.12
C GLY A 191 17.72 -2.98 -22.97
N ILE A 192 18.87 -2.40 -22.57
CA ILE A 192 19.06 -0.96 -22.29
C ILE A 192 18.80 -0.05 -23.51
N SER A 193 18.85 -0.61 -24.74
CA SER A 193 18.59 0.11 -26.00
C SER A 193 17.13 0.53 -26.15
N THR A 194 16.18 -0.21 -25.55
CA THR A 194 14.76 0.13 -25.53
C THR A 194 14.39 1.03 -24.36
N SER A 195 14.99 0.86 -23.18
CA SER A 195 14.68 1.71 -22.01
C SER A 195 14.98 3.19 -22.27
N GLY A 196 16.08 3.50 -22.98
CA GLY A 196 16.42 4.89 -23.35
C GLY A 196 15.44 5.53 -24.34
N LYS A 197 14.68 4.74 -25.10
CA LYS A 197 13.63 5.25 -26.00
C LYS A 197 12.31 5.45 -25.26
N VAL A 198 11.95 4.55 -24.34
CA VAL A 198 10.71 4.66 -23.53
C VAL A 198 10.77 5.85 -22.57
N THR A 199 11.94 6.19 -22.02
CA THR A 199 12.12 7.40 -21.19
C THR A 199 11.90 8.71 -21.93
N THR A 200 11.90 8.70 -23.27
CA THR A 200 11.56 9.87 -24.10
C THR A 200 10.05 9.99 -24.31
N PHE A 201 9.28 8.90 -24.16
CA PHE A 201 7.82 8.92 -24.23
C PHE A 201 7.15 9.20 -22.87
N LEU A 202 7.87 9.02 -21.77
CA LEU A 202 7.40 9.24 -20.40
C LEU A 202 7.77 10.63 -19.83
N LYS A 203 8.36 11.50 -20.67
CA LYS A 203 8.71 12.89 -20.38
C LYS A 203 7.80 13.81 -21.14
#